data_AF-A0A2E9VP21-F1
#
_entry.id   AF-A0A2E9VP21-F1
#
_cell.length_a   1.000
_cell.length_b   1.000
_cell.length_c   1.000
_cell.angle_alpha   90.00
_cell.angle_beta   90.00
_cell.angle_gamma   90.00
#
_symmetry.space_group_name_H-M   'P 1'
#
loop_
_entity.id
_entity.type
_entity.pdbx_description
1 polymer ?
#
loop_
_entity_poly.entity_id
_entity_poly.type
_entity_poly.pdbx_seq_one_letter_code
_entity_poly.pdbx_strand_id
1 'polypeptide(L)'
;MFTELMNDEAGFIVSAELVLIATILVIGLIVGLSEVQHAIVSELNDVGDAIGTLNQSYFYSGFSSKKSQGYGYKAYARGSVFEDRTDECDNNQCDISCDAPTAEGPKKSW
;
A
#
# COMPACT_ATOMS: atom_id res chain seq x y z
N MET A 1 -18.35 -26.54 -57.50
CA MET A 1 -18.94 -26.66 -56.15
C MET A 1 -18.00 -27.39 -55.19
N PHE A 2 -17.83 -28.72 -55.28
CA PHE A 2 -16.84 -29.42 -54.43
C PHE A 2 -15.40 -28.88 -54.59
N THR A 3 -14.99 -28.60 -55.84
CA THR A 3 -13.70 -27.96 -56.15
C THR A 3 -13.63 -26.46 -55.84
N GLU A 4 -14.75 -25.83 -55.46
CA GLU A 4 -14.75 -24.44 -54.96
C GLU A 4 -14.58 -24.48 -53.44
N LEU A 5 -15.34 -25.33 -52.75
CA LEU A 5 -15.20 -25.60 -51.31
C LEU A 5 -13.80 -26.10 -50.90
N MET A 6 -13.07 -26.78 -51.79
CA MET A 6 -11.69 -27.21 -51.54
C MET A 6 -10.61 -26.17 -51.91
N ASN A 7 -10.98 -25.04 -52.51
CA ASN A 7 -10.08 -23.92 -52.84
C ASN A 7 -10.50 -22.61 -52.14
N ASP A 8 -11.46 -22.66 -51.21
CA ASP A 8 -11.95 -21.50 -50.45
C ASP A 8 -11.06 -21.23 -49.22
N GLU A 9 -9.85 -20.73 -49.47
CA GLU A 9 -8.98 -20.24 -48.38
C GLU A 9 -9.49 -18.92 -47.77
N ALA A 10 -10.45 -18.23 -48.40
CA ALA A 10 -11.04 -17.01 -47.86
C ALA A 10 -11.89 -17.27 -46.60
N GLY A 11 -12.47 -18.48 -46.47
CA GLY A 11 -13.20 -18.90 -45.28
C GLY A 11 -12.35 -19.38 -44.09
N PHE A 12 -11.08 -19.76 -44.30
CA PHE A 12 -10.32 -20.51 -43.29
C PHE A 12 -9.77 -19.66 -42.12
N ILE A 13 -9.49 -18.39 -42.37
CA ILE A 13 -8.78 -17.45 -41.46
C ILE A 13 -9.54 -17.18 -40.13
N VAL A 14 -10.83 -17.47 -40.04
CA VAL A 14 -11.73 -16.86 -39.04
C VAL A 14 -11.84 -17.61 -37.70
N SER A 15 -11.42 -18.88 -37.60
CA SER A 15 -11.73 -19.73 -36.44
C SER A 15 -10.54 -20.08 -35.53
N ALA A 16 -9.73 -21.08 -35.90
CA ALA A 16 -8.78 -21.71 -34.98
C ALA A 16 -7.65 -20.76 -34.52
N GLU A 17 -7.04 -20.01 -35.44
CA GLU A 17 -5.88 -19.16 -35.15
C GLU A 17 -6.25 -17.96 -34.27
N LEU A 18 -7.40 -17.33 -34.55
CA LEU A 18 -7.91 -16.21 -33.76
C LEU A 18 -8.30 -16.65 -32.34
N VAL A 19 -8.87 -17.85 -32.17
CA VAL A 19 -9.12 -18.44 -30.84
C VAL A 19 -7.83 -18.77 -30.09
N LEU A 20 -6.78 -19.25 -30.77
CA LEU A 20 -5.48 -19.48 -30.17
C LEU A 20 -4.85 -18.16 -29.66
N ILE A 21 -4.88 -17.10 -30.47
CA ILE A 21 -4.39 -15.78 -30.07
C ILE A 21 -5.24 -15.21 -28.92
N ALA A 22 -6.57 -15.30 -28.99
CA ALA A 22 -7.47 -14.80 -27.96
C ALA A 22 -7.29 -15.51 -26.60
N THR A 23 -7.08 -16.83 -26.60
CA THR A 23 -6.85 -17.59 -25.35
C THR A 23 -5.50 -17.24 -24.71
N ILE A 24 -4.43 -17.06 -25.50
CA ILE A 24 -3.13 -16.57 -25.02
C ILE A 24 -3.26 -15.15 -24.43
N LEU A 25 -3.98 -14.24 -25.11
CA LEU A 25 -4.22 -12.88 -24.63
C LEU A 25 -5.02 -12.85 -23.32
N VAL A 26 -6.07 -13.67 -23.19
CA VAL A 26 -6.86 -13.77 -21.95
C VAL A 26 -6.03 -14.30 -20.79
N ILE A 27 -5.21 -15.34 -20.99
CA ILE A 27 -4.32 -15.86 -19.94
C ILE A 27 -3.29 -14.80 -19.53
N GLY A 28 -2.70 -14.08 -20.49
CA GLY A 28 -1.79 -12.97 -20.22
C GLY A 28 -2.46 -11.82 -19.45
N LEU A 29 -3.71 -11.49 -19.76
CA LEU A 29 -4.50 -10.49 -19.03
C LEU A 29 -4.83 -10.92 -17.61
N ILE A 30 -5.16 -12.19 -17.38
CA ILE A 30 -5.45 -12.71 -16.03
C ILE A 30 -4.21 -12.59 -15.13
N VAL A 31 -3.04 -13.03 -15.61
CA VAL A 31 -1.78 -12.89 -14.86
C VAL A 31 -1.43 -11.42 -14.67
N GLY A 32 -1.46 -10.62 -15.74
CA GLY A 32 -1.14 -9.18 -15.66
C GLY A 32 -2.04 -8.40 -14.70
N LEU A 33 -3.33 -8.74 -14.62
CA LEU A 33 -4.26 -8.13 -13.66
C LEU A 33 -3.98 -8.57 -12.22
N SER A 34 -3.54 -9.82 -12.00
CA SER A 34 -3.11 -10.30 -10.67
C SER A 34 -1.88 -9.56 -10.18
N GLU A 35 -0.85 -9.41 -11.02
CA GLU A 35 0.36 -8.65 -10.67
C GLU A 35 0.05 -7.17 -10.42
N VAL A 36 -0.83 -6.56 -11.22
CA VAL A 36 -1.31 -5.18 -10.99
C VAL A 36 -2.09 -5.06 -9.68
N GLN A 37 -2.90 -6.07 -9.30
CA GLN A 37 -3.57 -6.09 -8.00
C GLN A 37 -2.55 -6.15 -6.85
N HIS A 38 -1.56 -7.03 -6.91
CA HIS A 38 -0.53 -7.16 -5.88
C HIS A 38 0.32 -5.88 -5.75
N ALA A 39 0.72 -5.27 -6.87
CA ALA A 39 1.44 -4.00 -6.86
C ALA A 39 0.62 -2.86 -6.23
N ILE A 40 -0.67 -2.74 -6.58
CA ILE A 40 -1.56 -1.73 -5.99
C ILE A 40 -1.76 -1.96 -4.48
N VAL A 41 -1.89 -3.21 -4.02
CA VAL A 41 -2.02 -3.52 -2.60
C VAL A 41 -0.74 -3.15 -1.83
N SER A 42 0.45 -3.47 -2.36
CA SER A 42 1.73 -3.11 -1.76
C SER A 42 1.90 -1.59 -1.64
N GLU A 43 1.69 -0.84 -2.72
CA GLU A 43 1.82 0.63 -2.72
C GLU A 43 0.78 1.31 -1.80
N LEU A 44 -0.40 0.70 -1.61
CA LEU A 44 -1.40 1.17 -0.65
C LEU A 44 -1.06 0.83 0.81
N ASN A 45 -0.31 -0.26 1.05
CA ASN A 45 0.25 -0.59 2.36
C ASN A 45 1.37 0.42 2.71
N ASP A 46 2.32 0.65 1.80
CA ASP A 46 3.38 1.66 1.93
C ASP A 46 2.82 3.09 2.16
N VAL A 47 1.71 3.44 1.50
CA VAL A 47 1.00 4.72 1.74
C VAL A 47 0.29 4.73 3.09
N GLY A 48 -0.18 3.58 3.59
CA GLY A 48 -0.72 3.43 4.95
C GLY A 48 0.34 3.70 6.01
N ASP A 49 1.49 3.04 5.91
CA ASP A 49 2.65 3.22 6.79
C ASP A 49 3.21 4.66 6.70
N ALA A 50 3.22 5.25 5.50
CA ALA A 50 3.56 6.67 5.33
C ALA A 50 2.57 7.60 6.06
N ILE A 51 1.28 7.28 6.09
CA ILE A 51 0.26 8.05 6.81
C ILE A 51 0.35 7.84 8.33
N GLY A 52 0.69 6.64 8.81
CA GLY A 52 1.00 6.39 10.21
C GLY A 52 2.22 7.17 10.70
N THR A 53 3.29 7.16 9.90
CA THR A 53 4.55 7.87 10.17
C THR A 53 4.51 9.37 9.85
N LEU A 54 3.42 9.91 9.28
CA LEU A 54 3.16 11.34 9.11
C LEU A 54 2.90 12.03 10.46
N ASN A 55 3.99 12.21 11.20
CA ASN A 55 4.11 12.78 12.54
C ASN A 55 3.13 13.94 12.80
N GLN A 56 2.13 13.67 13.64
CA GLN A 56 1.05 14.59 14.00
C GLN A 56 1.49 15.69 15.01
N SER A 57 2.75 16.09 15.02
CA SER A 57 3.36 17.02 16.00
C SER A 57 4.49 17.88 15.43
N TYR A 58 4.16 18.76 14.49
CA TYR A 58 5.01 19.89 14.08
C TYR A 58 5.37 20.81 15.27
N PHE A 59 6.60 20.76 15.79
CA PHE A 59 7.12 21.85 16.64
C PHE A 59 8.65 22.03 16.60
N TYR A 60 9.09 23.18 17.13
CA TYR A 60 10.45 23.70 17.13
C TYR A 60 11.22 23.35 18.43
N SER A 61 12.50 23.70 18.49
CA SER A 61 13.35 23.42 19.65
C SER A 61 12.85 24.05 20.96
N GLY A 62 12.87 23.27 22.04
CA GLY A 62 12.31 23.63 23.34
C GLY A 62 13.14 24.68 24.11
N PHE A 63 12.97 25.96 23.79
CA PHE A 63 13.59 27.05 24.55
C PHE A 63 13.02 27.14 25.97
N SER A 64 13.91 27.16 26.97
CA SER A 64 13.53 27.46 28.36
C SER A 64 14.49 28.46 29.00
N SER A 65 13.98 29.27 29.93
CA SER A 65 14.76 30.29 30.64
C SER A 65 14.31 30.37 32.09
N LYS A 66 15.25 30.38 33.03
CA LYS A 66 14.99 30.41 34.49
C LYS A 66 14.83 31.85 34.99
N LYS A 67 14.13 32.03 36.11
CA LYS A 67 14.08 33.31 36.84
C LYS A 67 15.40 33.51 37.60
N SER A 68 15.92 34.75 37.64
CA SER A 68 17.23 35.05 38.24
C SER A 68 17.26 34.90 39.76
N GLN A 69 16.14 35.20 40.43
CA GLN A 69 15.98 35.08 41.88
C GLN A 69 14.65 34.39 42.20
N GLY A 70 14.61 33.06 42.09
CA GLY A 70 13.47 32.27 42.54
C GLY A 70 13.32 30.92 41.85
N TYR A 71 12.63 29.99 42.51
CA TYR A 71 12.30 28.68 41.97
C TYR A 71 11.24 28.80 40.86
N GLY A 72 11.67 28.69 39.60
CA GLY A 72 10.76 28.61 38.46
C GLY A 72 11.34 29.04 37.13
N TYR A 73 10.69 28.62 36.05
CA TYR A 73 10.96 29.07 34.69
C TYR A 73 10.18 30.37 34.40
N LYS A 74 10.75 31.25 33.58
CA LYS A 74 10.09 32.48 33.07
C LYS A 74 9.52 32.30 31.66
N ALA A 75 10.10 31.36 30.92
CA ALA A 75 9.61 30.83 29.65
C ALA A 75 10.03 29.36 29.58
N TYR A 76 9.16 28.50 29.03
CA TYR A 76 9.45 27.08 28.82
C TYR A 76 8.57 26.56 27.67
N ALA A 77 9.17 26.24 26.53
CA ALA A 77 8.56 25.42 25.50
C ALA A 77 8.92 23.94 25.74
N ARG A 78 7.94 23.05 25.61
CA ARG A 78 8.21 21.62 25.45
C ARG A 78 8.86 21.39 24.09
N GLY A 79 9.75 20.41 24.01
CA GLY A 79 9.96 19.68 22.77
C GLY A 79 9.01 18.49 22.75
N SER A 80 8.51 18.13 21.57
CA SER A 80 8.10 16.77 21.25
C SER A 80 9.33 15.95 20.84
N VAL A 81 9.19 14.62 20.88
CA VAL A 81 10.08 13.66 20.23
C VAL A 81 9.20 12.71 19.44
N PHE A 82 9.66 12.26 18.28
CA PHE A 82 9.02 11.13 17.59
C PHE A 82 9.49 9.86 18.31
N GLU A 83 8.74 9.48 19.34
CA GLU A 83 8.92 8.23 20.06
C GLU A 83 7.96 7.21 19.46
N ASP A 84 8.37 6.66 18.32
CA ASP A 84 7.70 5.52 17.70
C ASP A 84 7.83 4.31 18.65
N ARG A 85 6.71 3.76 19.08
CA ARG A 85 6.65 2.73 20.13
C ARG A 85 6.09 1.47 19.53
N THR A 86 6.96 0.47 19.36
CA THR A 86 6.65 -0.81 18.71
C THR A 86 5.26 -1.34 19.07
N ASP A 87 4.34 -1.30 18.12
CA ASP A 87 2.95 -1.69 18.30
C ASP A 87 2.48 -2.78 17.32
N GLU A 88 1.17 -2.95 17.17
CA GLU A 88 0.59 -4.00 16.33
C GLU A 88 0.65 -3.53 14.87
N CYS A 89 1.46 -4.25 14.07
CA CYS A 89 1.78 -4.08 12.63
C CYS A 89 3.18 -3.55 12.28
N ASP A 90 3.94 -3.06 13.26
CA ASP A 90 5.30 -2.55 13.10
C ASP A 90 6.27 -3.54 12.42
N ASN A 91 7.20 -3.03 11.60
CA ASN A 91 8.14 -3.82 10.77
C ASN A 91 7.45 -4.68 9.68
N ASN A 92 6.52 -4.10 8.93
CA ASN A 92 5.86 -4.74 7.77
C ASN A 92 5.05 -6.01 8.13
N GLN A 93 4.63 -6.15 9.40
CA GLN A 93 4.00 -7.39 9.90
C GLN A 93 2.53 -7.55 9.53
N CYS A 94 1.88 -6.50 9.02
CA CYS A 94 0.52 -6.53 8.50
C CYS A 94 0.47 -6.09 7.04
N ASP A 95 0.16 -7.04 6.14
CA ASP A 95 -0.31 -6.71 4.79
C ASP A 95 -1.79 -6.27 4.83
N ILE A 96 -2.24 -5.55 3.80
CA ILE A 96 -3.67 -5.26 3.59
C ILE A 96 -4.39 -6.57 3.26
N SER A 97 -4.95 -7.17 4.31
CA SER A 97 -5.66 -8.45 4.26
C SER A 97 -7.15 -8.27 4.55
N CYS A 98 -7.97 -9.21 4.06
CA CYS A 98 -9.42 -9.18 4.20
C CYS A 98 -9.91 -9.69 5.57
N ASP A 99 -9.30 -9.25 6.66
CA ASP A 99 -9.73 -9.57 8.02
C ASP A 99 -10.81 -8.59 8.53
N ALA A 100 -11.50 -8.95 9.60
CA ALA A 100 -12.53 -8.11 10.20
C ALA A 100 -11.91 -6.92 10.95
N PRO A 101 -12.45 -5.68 10.79
CA PRO A 101 -11.93 -4.50 11.48
C PRO A 101 -12.05 -4.68 13.00
N THR A 102 -10.92 -4.97 13.62
CA THR A 102 -10.80 -5.24 15.06
C THR A 102 -10.25 -4.00 15.75
N ALA A 103 -10.80 -3.64 16.91
CA ALA A 103 -10.34 -2.47 17.65
C ALA A 103 -8.94 -2.72 18.24
N GLU A 104 -8.00 -1.78 18.02
CA GLU A 104 -6.63 -1.82 18.56
C GLU A 104 -6.60 -2.20 20.04
N GLY A 105 -5.71 -3.13 20.41
CA GLY A 105 -5.52 -3.51 21.79
C GLY A 105 -4.93 -2.38 22.64
N PRO A 106 -5.17 -2.33 23.96
CA PRO A 106 -4.49 -1.40 24.84
C PRO A 106 -2.97 -1.70 24.86
N LYS A 107 -2.21 -0.89 24.12
CA LYS A 107 -0.77 -1.04 23.87
C LYS A 107 0.01 -1.23 25.18
N LYS A 108 0.69 -2.36 25.34
CA LYS A 108 1.39 -2.75 26.57
C LYS A 108 2.71 -2.00 26.70
N SER A 109 2.74 -0.97 27.54
CA SER A 109 4.01 -0.35 27.96
C SER A 109 4.84 -1.32 28.80
N TRP A 110 6.08 -1.56 28.37
CA TRP A 110 7.16 -2.15 29.15
C TRP A 110 8.24 -1.09 29.41
#